data_AF-A0A3D4PLZ7-F1
#
_entry.id   AF-A0A3D4PLZ7-F1
#
_cell.length_a   1.000
_cell.length_b   1.000
_cell.length_c   1.000
_cell.angle_alpha   90.00
_cell.angle_beta   90.00
_cell.angle_gamma   90.00
#
_symmetry.space_group_name_H-M   'P 1'
#
loop_
_entity.id
_entity.type
_entity.pdbx_description
1 polymer ?
#
loop_
_entity_poly.entity_id
_entity_poly.type
_entity_poly.pdbx_seq_one_letter_code
_entity_poly.pdbx_strand_id
1 'polypeptide(L)' 'IKQNAPRDSTFVAGYTNGYLYYAPTDDQLNNPGCAQEDCDSLVGPGWLQLFTAQVDEFLKEL' A
#
# COMPACT_ATOMS: atom_id res chain seq x y z
N ILE A 1 7.40 -1.38 5.81
CA ILE A 1 6.67 -2.62 6.24
C ILE A 1 7.62 -3.78 6.53
N LYS A 2 8.06 -4.61 5.55
CA LYS A 2 8.83 -5.84 5.88
C LYS A 2 10.11 -5.60 6.69
N GLN A 3 10.87 -4.56 6.37
CA GLN A 3 12.09 -4.19 7.11
C GLN A 3 11.82 -3.80 8.56
N ASN A 4 10.60 -3.34 8.87
CA ASN A 4 10.20 -2.93 10.21
C ASN A 4 9.54 -4.09 10.99
N ALA A 5 9.32 -5.24 10.36
CA ALA A 5 8.61 -6.33 10.98
C ALA A 5 9.53 -7.12 11.94
N PRO A 6 9.03 -7.54 13.12
CA PRO A 6 9.86 -8.19 14.14
C PRO A 6 10.26 -9.65 13.80
N ARG A 7 9.66 -10.25 12.76
CA ARG A 7 9.88 -11.65 12.39
C ARG A 7 10.32 -11.78 10.94
N ASP A 8 11.37 -12.55 10.70
CA ASP A 8 11.95 -12.76 9.36
C ASP A 8 10.98 -13.36 8.34
N SER A 9 10.04 -14.17 8.82
CA SER A 9 9.00 -14.81 8.00
C SER A 9 7.87 -13.87 7.58
N THR A 10 7.92 -12.58 7.96
CA THR A 10 6.92 -11.60 7.55
C THR A 10 6.95 -11.37 6.03
N PHE A 11 5.77 -11.28 5.43
CA PHE A 11 5.58 -10.98 4.02
C PHE A 11 4.39 -10.04 3.81
N VAL A 12 4.33 -9.42 2.63
CA VAL A 12 3.22 -8.56 2.22
C VAL A 12 2.34 -9.34 1.24
N ALA A 13 1.05 -9.43 1.52
CA ALA A 13 0.07 -9.98 0.60
C ALA A 13 -0.66 -8.83 -0.09
N GLY A 14 -0.61 -8.79 -1.42
CA GLY A 14 -1.21 -7.70 -2.20
C GLY A 14 -2.73 -7.77 -2.38
N TYR A 15 -3.34 -8.90 -2.03
CA TYR A 15 -4.78 -9.12 -2.21
C TYR A 15 -5.35 -9.99 -1.11
N THR A 16 -6.08 -9.37 -0.18
CA THR A 16 -6.66 -10.04 1.00
C THR A 16 -7.99 -9.37 1.36
N ASN A 17 -8.96 -10.14 1.86
CA ASN A 17 -10.21 -9.64 2.46
C ASN A 17 -11.15 -8.81 1.55
N GLY A 18 -10.82 -8.63 0.27
CA GLY A 18 -11.63 -7.88 -0.69
C GLY A 18 -10.78 -7.25 -1.78
N TYR A 19 -11.41 -6.48 -2.67
CA TYR A 19 -10.80 -5.82 -3.83
C TYR A 19 -10.98 -4.31 -3.80
N LEU A 20 -9.88 -3.58 -4.00
CA LEU A 20 -9.81 -2.11 -3.99
C LEU A 20 -9.05 -1.56 -5.21
N TYR A 21 -9.16 -2.23 -6.37
CA TYR A 21 -8.43 -1.82 -7.58
C TYR A 21 -6.91 -1.66 -7.35
N TYR A 22 -6.23 -0.87 -8.18
CA TYR A 22 -4.80 -0.61 -8.00
C TYR A 22 -4.58 0.44 -6.91
N ALA A 23 -3.45 0.28 -6.21
CA ALA A 23 -3.01 1.17 -5.14
C ALA A 23 -1.64 1.80 -5.53
N PRO A 24 -1.64 2.75 -6.48
CA PRO A 24 -0.42 3.41 -6.97
C PRO A 24 0.20 4.31 -5.90
N THR A 25 1.50 4.54 -5.96
CA THR A 25 2.15 5.60 -5.18
C THR A 25 1.67 7.00 -5.60
N ASP A 26 1.92 8.02 -4.80
CA ASP A 26 1.58 9.41 -5.14
C ASP A 26 2.26 9.87 -6.44
N ASP A 27 3.50 9.42 -6.69
CA ASP A 27 4.22 9.72 -7.93
C ASP A 27 3.55 9.05 -9.15
N GLN A 28 3.06 7.81 -8.98
CA GLN A 28 2.33 7.10 -10.02
C GLN A 28 0.97 7.74 -10.33
N LEU A 29 0.26 8.24 -9.31
CA LEU A 29 -0.98 9.00 -9.50
C LEU A 29 -0.77 10.27 -10.34
N ASN A 30 0.44 10.85 -10.32
CA ASN A 30 0.81 12.00 -11.15
C ASN A 30 1.21 11.64 -12.58
N ASN A 31 1.16 10.35 -12.96
CA ASN A 31 1.51 9.85 -14.28
C ASN A 31 0.30 9.22 -15.03
N PRO A 32 -0.88 9.87 -15.06
CA PRO A 32 -2.06 9.27 -15.65
C PRO A 32 -1.85 9.03 -17.15
N GLY A 33 -2.05 7.78 -17.58
CA GLY A 33 -2.02 7.35 -18.98
C GLY A 33 -0.79 6.53 -19.40
N CYS A 34 0.17 6.31 -18.50
CA CYS A 34 1.33 5.45 -18.80
C CYS A 34 1.08 3.97 -18.52
N ALA A 35 0.36 3.65 -17.45
CA ALA A 35 -0.05 2.29 -17.09
C ALA A 35 -1.48 2.28 -16.54
N GLN A 36 -2.18 1.15 -16.68
CA GLN A 36 -3.54 1.03 -16.13
C GLN A 36 -3.51 1.17 -14.61
N GLU A 37 -2.48 0.62 -13.97
CA GLU A 37 -2.26 0.62 -12.53
C GLU A 37 -2.10 2.02 -11.93
N ASP A 38 -1.66 2.98 -12.74
CA ASP A 38 -1.49 4.37 -12.35
C ASP A 38 -2.82 5.16 -12.41
N CYS A 39 -3.85 4.60 -13.07
CA CYS A 39 -5.11 5.31 -13.39
C CYS A 39 -6.37 4.64 -12.83
N ASP A 40 -6.40 3.31 -12.79
CA ASP A 40 -7.55 2.51 -12.36
C ASP A 40 -7.47 2.28 -10.86
N SER A 41 -7.66 3.37 -10.11
CA SER A 41 -7.51 3.42 -8.66
C SER A 41 -8.67 4.16 -7.99
N LEU A 42 -9.02 3.72 -6.78
CA LEU A 42 -9.99 4.39 -5.92
C LEU A 42 -9.33 5.18 -4.78
N VAL A 43 -8.01 5.07 -4.62
CA VAL A 43 -7.26 5.77 -3.58
C VAL A 43 -6.71 7.10 -4.11
N GLY A 44 -6.75 8.12 -3.26
CA GLY A 44 -6.19 9.44 -3.58
C GLY A 44 -4.78 9.65 -3.03
N PRO A 45 -4.12 10.77 -3.39
CA PRO A 45 -2.79 11.11 -2.87
C PRO A 45 -2.72 11.04 -1.34
N GLY A 46 -1.62 10.51 -0.80
CA GLY A 46 -1.38 10.37 0.63
C GLY A 46 -1.94 9.09 1.26
N TRP A 47 -2.67 8.25 0.52
CA TRP A 47 -3.22 7.00 1.05
C TRP A 47 -2.12 6.06 1.58
N LEU A 48 -0.96 6.00 0.89
CA LEU A 48 0.13 5.11 1.24
C LEU A 48 0.71 5.45 2.61
N GLN A 49 0.78 6.75 2.94
CA GLN A 49 1.24 7.23 4.24
C GLN A 49 0.26 6.84 5.35
N LEU A 50 -1.05 7.01 5.13
CA LEU A 50 -2.07 6.60 6.10
C LEU A 50 -2.04 5.08 6.34
N PHE A 51 -1.92 4.30 5.27
CA PHE A 51 -1.84 2.85 5.35
C PHE A 51 -0.59 2.39 6.10
N THR A 52 0.59 2.92 5.74
CA THR A 52 1.85 2.51 6.36
C THR A 52 1.95 2.94 7.82
N ALA A 53 1.41 4.10 8.20
CA ALA A 53 1.33 4.52 9.59
C ALA A 53 0.48 3.53 10.42
N GLN A 54 -0.68 3.11 9.91
CA GLN A 54 -1.50 2.10 10.58
C GLN A 54 -0.78 0.74 10.69
N VAL A 55 -0.05 0.34 9.65
CA VAL A 55 0.77 -0.89 9.68
C VAL A 55 1.86 -0.80 10.75
N ASP A 56 2.55 0.34 10.86
CA ASP A 56 3.60 0.51 11.87
C ASP A 56 3.03 0.42 13.30
N GLU A 57 1.81 0.93 13.56
CA GLU A 57 1.15 0.71 14.85
C GLU A 57 0.86 -0.78 15.10
N PHE A 58 0.34 -1.51 14.10
CA PHE A 58 0.12 -2.95 14.26
C PHE A 58 1.41 -3.74 14.49
N LEU A 59 2.51 -3.37 13.83
CA LEU A 59 3.79 -4.06 13.99
C LEU A 59 4.37 -3.90 15.41
N LYS A 60 4.04 -2.82 16.13
CA LYS A 60 4.46 -2.63 17.53
C LYS A 60 3.77 -3.59 18.50
N GLU A 61 2.64 -4.18 18.10
CA GLU A 61 1.86 -5.12 18.92
C GLU A 61 2.23 -6.61 18.68
N LEU A 62 3.12 -6.91 17.73
CA LEU A 62 3.50 -8.27 17.30
C LEU A 62 4.77 -8.83 17.94
#